data_AF-R6YU57-F1
#
_entry.id   AF-R6YU57-F1
#
_cell.length_a   1.000
_cell.length_b   1.000
_cell.length_c   1.000
_cell.angle_alpha   90.00
_cell.angle_beta   90.00
_cell.angle_gamma   90.00
#
_symmetry.space_group_name_H-M   'P 1'
#
loop_
_entity.id
_entity.type
_entity.pdbx_description
1 polymer ?
#
loop_
_entity_poly.entity_id
_entity_poly.type
_entity_poly.pdbx_seq_one_letter_code
_entity_poly.pdbx_strand_id
1 'polypeptide(L)'
;MAKELELKYGCNPNQKPARIYMQEGELPITVLNGRPGYINFLDALNGWQLVKELKEATGMPAATSFKHVSPAGAAIGLELDETMKQIYFVGDLPLSPLANAYVRARGADRMSSYGDFIALSDVCDEATARFINREVSDGVIAPGYTDAALEILKAKRKGTYNVIQIDPDYRPAPIEHKDVFGITFEQGRNEIKLNGAELFENIPTQNKDFPEAARRDLMIALITLKYTQSNSVCYVKDGQAIGIGAGQQSRIHCTRLAGNKADIWYLRQHPKVLNLPWVEKIRRADRDNTIDVYISDDHDDVLADGVWQQFFTEKPEVLTREEKRAWLDTLTGVSLGSDAFFPFGDNIERAHKSGVTYIAQAGGSVRDDHVIATCDKYGIAMAFTGIRLFHH
;
A
#
# COMPACT_ATOMS: atom_id res chain seq x y z
N MET A 1 -1.28 20.05 -24.17
CA MET A 1 -0.42 19.04 -23.53
C MET A 1 0.45 18.37 -24.59
N ALA A 2 1.51 17.64 -24.22
CA ALA A 2 2.39 17.00 -25.21
C ALA A 2 1.78 15.67 -25.71
N LYS A 3 2.00 15.32 -26.99
CA LYS A 3 1.60 13.99 -27.51
C LYS A 3 2.54 12.87 -27.08
N GLU A 4 3.80 13.21 -26.80
CA GLU A 4 4.85 12.29 -26.39
C GLU A 4 5.85 12.94 -25.42
N LEU A 5 6.53 12.11 -24.63
CA LEU A 5 7.65 12.50 -23.78
C LEU A 5 8.82 11.53 -23.99
N GLU A 6 9.98 12.06 -24.36
CA GLU A 6 11.22 11.29 -24.44
C GLU A 6 11.78 11.00 -23.03
N LEU A 7 12.17 9.75 -22.80
CA LEU A 7 12.66 9.26 -21.53
C LEU A 7 14.15 8.96 -21.60
N LYS A 8 14.83 9.04 -20.46
CA LYS A 8 16.29 8.81 -20.36
C LYS A 8 16.69 7.40 -20.83
N TYR A 9 15.85 6.40 -20.55
CA TYR A 9 15.96 4.98 -20.91
C TYR A 9 14.67 4.26 -20.50
N GLY A 10 14.52 2.99 -20.89
CA GLY A 10 13.38 2.12 -20.56
C GLY A 10 13.44 1.58 -19.13
N CYS A 11 13.16 0.30 -18.92
CA CYS A 11 13.25 -0.29 -17.57
C CYS A 11 14.69 -0.25 -17.01
N ASN A 12 15.70 -0.35 -17.88
CA ASN A 12 17.10 -0.35 -17.51
C ASN A 12 17.93 0.65 -18.33
N PRO A 13 19.08 1.15 -17.82
CA PRO A 13 19.91 2.15 -18.52
C PRO A 13 20.39 1.78 -19.93
N ASN A 14 20.52 0.48 -20.22
CA ASN A 14 20.93 -0.04 -21.53
C ASN A 14 19.78 -0.12 -22.55
N GLN A 15 18.53 0.11 -22.14
CA GLN A 15 17.36 0.07 -23.01
C GLN A 15 17.04 1.47 -23.52
N LYS A 16 17.69 1.88 -24.62
CA LYS A 16 17.46 3.16 -25.30
C LYS A 16 17.23 2.93 -26.79
N PRO A 17 16.44 3.78 -27.47
CA PRO A 17 15.68 4.93 -26.93
C PRO A 17 14.45 4.48 -26.10
N ALA A 18 13.85 5.41 -25.37
CA ALA A 18 12.60 5.18 -24.64
C ALA A 18 11.71 6.43 -24.67
N ARG A 19 10.40 6.24 -24.74
CA ARG A 19 9.39 7.31 -24.70
C ARG A 19 8.07 6.79 -24.15
N ILE A 20 7.19 7.70 -23.71
CA ILE A 20 5.75 7.45 -23.57
C ILE A 20 5.01 8.36 -24.55
N TYR A 21 3.96 7.84 -25.18
CA TYR A 21 3.18 8.59 -26.18
C TYR A 21 1.76 8.02 -26.27
N MET A 22 0.84 8.83 -26.78
CA MET A 22 -0.49 8.35 -27.18
C MET A 22 -0.57 8.27 -28.70
N GLN A 23 -1.16 7.19 -29.22
CA GLN A 23 -1.41 7.03 -30.66
C GLN A 23 -2.41 8.08 -31.16
N GLU A 24 -3.43 8.36 -30.35
CA GLU A 24 -4.45 9.37 -30.60
C GLU A 24 -4.54 10.33 -29.39
N GLY A 25 -4.75 11.62 -29.65
CA GLY A 25 -4.88 12.63 -28.59
C GLY A 25 -3.55 13.14 -28.01
N GLU A 26 -3.62 13.70 -26.80
CA GLU A 26 -2.49 14.23 -26.03
C GLU A 26 -2.39 13.48 -24.71
N LEU A 27 -1.18 13.40 -24.13
CA LEU A 27 -0.98 12.81 -22.82
C LEU A 27 -1.83 13.55 -21.77
N PRO A 28 -2.54 12.84 -20.87
CA PRO A 28 -3.37 13.47 -19.83
C PRO A 28 -2.56 13.99 -18.66
N ILE A 29 -1.25 14.20 -18.84
CA ILE A 29 -0.31 14.53 -17.79
C ILE A 29 0.54 15.74 -18.18
N THR A 30 0.91 16.54 -17.17
CA THR A 30 1.85 17.64 -17.28
C THR A 30 2.96 17.45 -16.23
N VAL A 31 4.22 17.46 -16.66
CA VAL A 31 5.38 17.43 -15.75
C VAL A 31 5.64 18.85 -15.26
N LEU A 32 5.34 19.12 -13.99
CA LEU A 32 5.51 20.43 -13.35
C LEU A 32 6.92 20.64 -12.80
N ASN A 33 7.64 19.55 -12.51
CA ASN A 33 9.02 19.57 -12.05
C ASN A 33 9.71 18.22 -12.28
N GLY A 34 11.05 18.24 -12.38
CA GLY A 34 11.86 17.03 -12.55
C GLY A 34 11.84 16.47 -13.97
N ARG A 35 12.27 15.21 -14.10
CA ARG A 35 12.31 14.46 -15.37
C ARG A 35 11.99 13.00 -15.09
N PRO A 36 10.70 12.64 -14.97
CA PRO A 36 10.29 11.28 -14.60
C PRO A 36 10.81 10.25 -15.61
N GLY A 37 11.26 9.10 -15.11
CA GLY A 37 11.73 7.97 -15.92
C GLY A 37 10.60 6.99 -16.29
N TYR A 38 10.97 5.93 -17.03
CA TYR A 38 10.03 4.90 -17.48
C TYR A 38 9.29 4.23 -16.30
N ILE A 39 10.04 3.76 -15.31
CA ILE A 39 9.46 3.11 -14.11
C ILE A 39 8.61 4.11 -13.30
N ASN A 40 9.01 5.39 -13.24
CA ASN A 40 8.20 6.40 -12.55
C ASN A 40 6.81 6.54 -13.15
N PHE A 41 6.68 6.48 -14.49
CA PHE A 41 5.36 6.51 -15.13
C PHE A 41 4.56 5.22 -14.93
N LEU A 42 5.21 4.05 -14.84
CA LEU A 42 4.53 2.80 -14.48
C LEU A 42 3.93 2.89 -13.07
N ASP A 43 4.70 3.40 -12.09
CA ASP A 43 4.22 3.60 -10.72
C ASP A 43 3.14 4.67 -10.66
N ALA A 44 3.35 5.82 -11.31
CA ALA A 44 2.42 6.95 -11.29
C ALA A 44 1.05 6.59 -11.87
N LEU A 45 1.00 5.92 -13.02
CA LEU A 45 -0.25 5.63 -13.71
C LEU A 45 -1.05 4.50 -13.03
N ASN A 46 -0.39 3.51 -12.42
CA ASN A 46 -1.09 2.52 -11.59
C ASN A 46 -1.56 3.14 -10.27
N GLY A 47 -0.69 3.90 -9.59
CA GLY A 47 -1.03 4.58 -8.34
C GLY A 47 -2.18 5.58 -8.50
N TRP A 48 -2.21 6.34 -9.60
CA TRP A 48 -3.30 7.27 -9.90
C TRP A 48 -4.65 6.57 -10.00
N GLN A 49 -4.73 5.46 -10.74
CA GLN A 49 -5.97 4.72 -10.90
C GLN A 49 -6.44 4.14 -9.56
N LEU A 50 -5.51 3.61 -8.74
CA LEU A 50 -5.81 3.14 -7.40
C LEU A 50 -6.48 4.24 -6.56
N VAL A 51 -5.85 5.42 -6.42
CA VAL A 51 -6.41 6.47 -5.53
C VAL A 51 -7.69 7.08 -6.06
N LYS A 52 -7.86 7.12 -7.38
CA LYS A 52 -9.11 7.54 -8.02
C LYS A 52 -10.25 6.59 -7.67
N GLU A 53 -10.02 5.27 -7.75
CA GLU A 53 -11.04 4.28 -7.39
C GLU A 53 -11.30 4.24 -5.88
N LEU A 54 -10.29 4.44 -5.03
CA LEU A 54 -10.50 4.59 -3.58
C LEU A 54 -11.37 5.80 -3.25
N LYS A 55 -11.11 6.94 -3.89
CA LYS A 55 -11.92 8.15 -3.72
C LYS A 55 -13.36 7.93 -4.17
N GLU A 56 -13.56 7.29 -5.32
CA GLU A 56 -14.89 6.94 -5.84
C GLU A 56 -15.63 5.97 -4.92
N ALA A 57 -14.92 4.98 -4.34
CA ALA A 57 -15.52 3.96 -3.50
C ALA A 57 -15.88 4.43 -2.09
N THR A 58 -15.12 5.38 -1.54
CA THR A 58 -15.22 5.77 -0.13
C THR A 58 -15.69 7.21 0.09
N GLY A 59 -15.65 8.04 -0.96
CA GLY A 59 -15.88 9.49 -0.87
C GLY A 59 -14.76 10.26 -0.15
N MET A 60 -13.73 9.58 0.36
CA MET A 60 -12.66 10.18 1.16
C MET A 60 -11.40 10.46 0.34
N PRO A 61 -10.63 11.53 0.64
CA PRO A 61 -9.29 11.71 0.09
C PRO A 61 -8.45 10.45 0.33
N ALA A 62 -7.73 10.02 -0.70
CA ALA A 62 -6.97 8.79 -0.73
C ALA A 62 -5.56 9.03 -1.24
N ALA A 63 -4.64 8.19 -0.77
CA ALA A 63 -3.25 8.21 -1.19
C ALA A 63 -2.68 6.80 -1.27
N THR A 64 -1.64 6.64 -2.08
CA THR A 64 -0.87 5.41 -2.16
C THR A 64 0.61 5.71 -2.33
N SER A 65 1.43 4.83 -1.76
CA SER A 65 2.87 4.80 -1.91
C SER A 65 3.21 3.61 -2.81
N PHE A 66 3.71 3.86 -4.02
CA PHE A 66 4.08 2.80 -4.97
C PHE A 66 5.59 2.55 -5.00
N LYS A 67 5.95 1.29 -5.17
CA LYS A 67 7.32 0.86 -5.42
C LYS A 67 7.32 -0.35 -6.34
N HIS A 68 8.07 -0.29 -7.43
CA HIS A 68 8.19 -1.41 -8.38
C HIS A 68 6.84 -1.92 -8.90
N VAL A 69 5.97 -0.99 -9.30
CA VAL A 69 4.65 -1.23 -9.93
C VAL A 69 3.70 -2.01 -9.01
N SER A 70 3.83 -1.83 -7.70
CA SER A 70 2.87 -2.30 -6.70
C SER A 70 2.79 -1.30 -5.54
N PRO A 71 1.62 -1.20 -4.87
CA PRO A 71 1.50 -0.38 -3.68
C PRO A 71 2.32 -0.99 -2.53
N ALA A 72 3.26 -0.22 -1.98
CA ALA A 72 3.81 -0.47 -0.66
C ALA A 72 2.75 -0.22 0.44
N GLY A 73 1.83 0.71 0.18
CA GLY A 73 0.62 0.91 0.97
C GLY A 73 -0.38 1.82 0.28
N ALA A 74 -1.62 1.76 0.74
CA ALA A 74 -2.74 2.57 0.26
C ALA A 74 -3.70 2.85 1.41
N ALA A 75 -4.28 4.06 1.44
CA ALA A 75 -5.16 4.45 2.52
C ALA A 75 -6.10 5.59 2.13
N ILE A 76 -7.15 5.75 2.94
CA ILE A 76 -8.03 6.91 2.95
C ILE A 76 -7.71 7.84 4.13
N GLY A 77 -8.23 9.06 4.06
CA GLY A 77 -7.91 10.18 4.95
C GLY A 77 -8.56 10.18 6.34
N LEU A 78 -8.60 9.03 7.02
CA LEU A 78 -9.06 8.96 8.41
C LEU A 78 -8.01 9.54 9.36
N GLU A 79 -8.46 10.28 10.37
CA GLU A 79 -7.59 10.90 11.38
C GLU A 79 -6.70 9.87 12.08
N LEU A 80 -5.47 10.25 12.37
CA LEU A 80 -4.52 9.42 13.13
C LEU A 80 -4.69 9.69 14.63
N ASP A 81 -4.77 8.63 15.42
CA ASP A 81 -4.57 8.73 16.87
C ASP A 81 -3.09 8.99 17.22
N GLU A 82 -2.81 9.22 18.50
CA GLU A 82 -1.46 9.53 18.98
C GLU A 82 -0.46 8.40 18.75
N THR A 83 -0.90 7.14 18.86
CA THR A 83 -0.05 5.98 18.58
C THR A 83 0.35 5.94 17.12
N MET A 84 -0.60 6.15 16.20
CA MET A 84 -0.36 6.21 14.75
C MET A 84 0.56 7.38 14.38
N LYS A 85 0.34 8.56 14.97
CA LYS A 85 1.24 9.71 14.78
C LYS A 85 2.67 9.40 15.22
N GLN A 86 2.85 8.66 16.32
CA GLN A 86 4.15 8.26 16.83
C GLN A 86 4.84 7.25 15.90
N ILE A 87 4.19 6.14 15.52
CA ILE A 87 4.81 5.11 14.67
C ILE A 87 5.10 5.57 13.23
N TYR A 88 4.41 6.63 12.78
CA TYR A 88 4.63 7.23 11.46
C TYR A 88 5.48 8.50 11.49
N PHE A 89 6.02 8.83 12.66
CA PHE A 89 6.95 9.93 12.86
C PHE A 89 6.40 11.29 12.38
N VAL A 90 5.10 11.51 12.57
CA VAL A 90 4.42 12.75 12.16
C VAL A 90 5.02 13.95 12.91
N GLY A 91 5.22 13.82 14.22
CA GLY A 91 5.59 14.93 15.10
C GLY A 91 4.50 16.01 15.09
N ASP A 92 4.89 17.28 15.18
CA ASP A 92 3.96 18.42 15.25
C ASP A 92 3.47 18.91 13.87
N LEU A 93 3.51 18.06 12.84
CA LEU A 93 3.04 18.46 11.51
C LEU A 93 1.52 18.64 11.51
N PRO A 94 1.01 19.69 10.84
CA PRO A 94 -0.41 19.76 10.54
C PRO A 94 -0.80 18.61 9.61
N LEU A 95 -1.96 18.03 9.83
CA LEU A 95 -2.50 16.94 9.02
C LEU A 95 -3.89 17.31 8.49
N SER A 96 -4.00 17.43 7.17
CA SER A 96 -5.29 17.42 6.46
C SER A 96 -5.76 15.97 6.23
N PRO A 97 -7.00 15.74 5.79
CA PRO A 97 -7.44 14.40 5.39
C PRO A 97 -6.54 13.75 4.32
N LEU A 98 -6.04 14.50 3.33
CA LEU A 98 -5.14 13.96 2.32
C LEU A 98 -3.75 13.64 2.91
N ALA A 99 -3.25 14.48 3.83
CA ALA A 99 -2.01 14.20 4.55
C ALA A 99 -2.15 12.93 5.41
N ASN A 100 -3.28 12.76 6.11
CA ASN A 100 -3.59 11.55 6.86
C ASN A 100 -3.53 10.30 5.96
N ALA A 101 -4.16 10.37 4.78
CA ALA A 101 -4.13 9.28 3.81
C ALA A 101 -2.70 8.91 3.40
N TYR A 102 -1.86 9.91 3.06
CA TYR A 102 -0.49 9.64 2.64
C TYR A 102 0.40 9.13 3.78
N VAL A 103 0.27 9.70 4.98
CA VAL A 103 1.00 9.22 6.17
C VAL A 103 0.69 7.75 6.43
N ARG A 104 -0.59 7.36 6.37
CA ARG A 104 -1.04 5.97 6.51
C ARG A 104 -0.51 5.07 5.40
N ALA A 105 -0.63 5.50 4.14
CA ALA A 105 -0.16 4.73 2.98
C ALA A 105 1.34 4.47 3.03
N ARG A 106 2.17 5.47 3.34
CA ARG A 106 3.62 5.30 3.54
C ARG A 106 3.93 4.46 4.79
N GLY A 107 3.10 4.60 5.81
CA GLY A 107 3.27 3.97 7.11
C GLY A 107 3.03 2.46 7.11
N ALA A 108 2.32 1.92 6.11
CA ALA A 108 2.06 0.49 5.97
C ALA A 108 3.36 -0.34 5.97
N ASP A 109 4.36 0.10 5.20
CA ASP A 109 5.68 -0.52 5.12
C ASP A 109 6.72 0.56 4.74
N ARG A 110 7.33 1.17 5.76
CA ARG A 110 8.21 2.33 5.58
C ARG A 110 9.50 2.00 4.84
N MET A 111 10.00 0.78 4.98
CA MET A 111 11.15 0.29 4.22
C MET A 111 10.82 0.19 2.72
N SER A 112 9.68 -0.43 2.38
CA SER A 112 9.24 -0.56 0.99
C SER A 112 8.92 0.79 0.35
N SER A 113 8.43 1.76 1.15
CA SER A 113 8.18 3.13 0.70
C SER A 113 9.43 4.01 0.55
N TYR A 114 10.64 3.49 0.81
CA TYR A 114 11.87 4.25 0.61
C TYR A 114 12.09 4.55 -0.90
N GLY A 115 11.96 5.83 -1.28
CA GLY A 115 11.99 6.23 -2.67
C GLY A 115 10.73 5.80 -3.43
N ASP A 116 9.57 5.88 -2.79
CA ASP A 116 8.28 5.60 -3.41
C ASP A 116 7.91 6.60 -4.50
N PHE A 117 6.93 6.22 -5.33
CA PHE A 117 6.17 7.15 -6.14
C PHE A 117 4.78 7.33 -5.55
N ILE A 118 4.41 8.56 -5.25
CA ILE A 118 3.18 8.89 -4.51
C ILE A 118 2.07 9.17 -5.51
N ALA A 119 0.87 8.67 -5.26
CA ALA A 119 -0.33 9.18 -5.93
C ALA A 119 -1.34 9.71 -4.91
N LEU A 120 -2.01 10.80 -5.27
CA LEU A 120 -2.97 11.53 -4.44
C LEU A 120 -4.27 11.72 -5.22
N SER A 121 -5.43 11.41 -4.62
CA SER A 121 -6.73 11.55 -5.28
C SER A 121 -7.23 12.99 -5.40
N ASP A 122 -6.70 13.89 -4.56
CA ASP A 122 -7.14 15.27 -4.41
C ASP A 122 -5.96 16.23 -4.64
N VAL A 123 -6.25 17.53 -4.76
CA VAL A 123 -5.22 18.57 -4.89
C VAL A 123 -4.27 18.50 -3.70
N CYS A 124 -2.97 18.38 -3.98
CA CYS A 124 -1.95 18.29 -2.94
C CYS A 124 -1.87 19.62 -2.18
N ASP A 125 -2.15 19.57 -0.88
CA ASP A 125 -2.08 20.71 0.03
C ASP A 125 -0.72 20.83 0.72
N GLU A 126 -0.53 21.96 1.40
CA GLU A 126 0.72 22.28 2.09
C GLU A 126 1.06 21.26 3.18
N ALA A 127 0.06 20.77 3.92
CA ALA A 127 0.24 19.77 4.97
C ALA A 127 0.83 18.47 4.42
N THR A 128 0.25 17.96 3.32
CA THR A 128 0.72 16.78 2.61
C THR A 128 2.13 16.99 2.08
N ALA A 129 2.39 18.13 1.42
CA ALA A 129 3.71 18.47 0.88
C ALA A 129 4.79 18.57 1.98
N ARG A 130 4.47 19.13 3.15
CA ARG A 130 5.39 19.22 4.29
C ARG A 130 5.80 17.85 4.81
N PHE A 131 4.89 16.88 4.84
CA PHE A 131 5.22 15.50 5.21
C PHE A 131 6.10 14.84 4.13
N ILE A 132 5.72 14.93 2.84
CA ILE A 132 6.51 14.41 1.70
C ILE A 132 7.94 14.96 1.71
N ASN A 133 8.12 16.25 2.00
CA ASN A 133 9.43 16.90 1.92
C ASN A 133 10.47 16.27 2.88
N ARG A 134 10.03 15.74 4.03
CA ARG A 134 10.89 15.11 5.04
C ARG A 134 11.31 13.68 4.70
N GLU A 135 10.60 13.04 3.80
CA GLU A 135 10.70 11.61 3.51
C GLU A 135 11.52 11.33 2.24
N VAL A 136 12.15 10.17 2.10
CA VAL A 136 12.79 9.82 0.82
C VAL A 136 11.72 9.30 -0.15
N SER A 137 11.56 10.00 -1.27
CA SER A 137 10.56 9.73 -2.31
C SER A 137 11.10 10.11 -3.70
N ASP A 138 10.65 9.42 -4.74
CA ASP A 138 11.06 9.61 -6.13
C ASP A 138 10.13 10.54 -6.93
N GLY A 139 8.87 10.68 -6.54
CA GLY A 139 7.94 11.61 -7.20
C GLY A 139 6.51 11.54 -6.68
N VAL A 140 5.68 12.46 -7.17
CA VAL A 140 4.25 12.51 -6.86
C VAL A 140 3.41 12.82 -8.10
N ILE A 141 2.25 12.17 -8.19
CA ILE A 141 1.18 12.45 -9.16
C ILE A 141 -0.11 12.82 -8.42
N ALA A 142 -0.77 13.88 -8.87
CA ALA A 142 -2.00 14.40 -8.27
C ALA A 142 -2.83 15.17 -9.34
N PRO A 143 -4.14 15.40 -9.14
CA PRO A 143 -4.94 16.20 -10.08
C PRO A 143 -4.55 17.68 -10.08
N GLY A 144 -3.86 18.14 -9.03
CA GLY A 144 -3.34 19.50 -8.91
C GLY A 144 -2.53 19.69 -7.64
N TYR A 145 -1.97 20.88 -7.47
CA TYR A 145 -1.16 21.28 -6.31
C TYR A 145 -1.52 22.72 -5.93
N THR A 146 -1.59 23.03 -4.64
CA THR A 146 -1.61 24.43 -4.21
C THR A 146 -0.24 25.07 -4.46
N ASP A 147 -0.18 26.40 -4.57
CA ASP A 147 1.08 27.11 -4.78
C ASP A 147 2.11 26.79 -3.67
N ALA A 148 1.67 26.80 -2.42
CA ALA A 148 2.51 26.47 -1.27
C ALA A 148 3.03 25.02 -1.33
N ALA A 149 2.18 24.06 -1.71
CA ALA A 149 2.59 22.66 -1.88
C ALA A 149 3.60 22.51 -3.01
N LEU A 150 3.35 23.15 -4.16
CA LEU A 150 4.21 23.06 -5.33
C LEU A 150 5.61 23.64 -5.06
N GLU A 151 5.69 24.78 -4.38
CA GLU A 151 6.98 25.39 -3.97
C GLU A 151 7.80 24.45 -3.07
N ILE A 152 7.16 23.84 -2.06
CA ILE A 152 7.81 22.88 -1.17
C ILE A 152 8.33 21.67 -1.94
N LEU A 153 7.50 21.09 -2.82
CA LEU A 153 7.86 19.89 -3.58
C LEU A 153 8.94 20.17 -4.63
N LYS A 154 8.93 21.33 -5.28
CA LYS A 154 9.97 21.73 -6.23
C LYS A 154 11.34 21.88 -5.56
N ALA A 155 11.40 22.36 -4.32
CA ALA A 155 12.67 22.48 -3.59
C ALA A 155 13.31 21.12 -3.22
N LYS A 156 12.51 20.06 -3.17
CA LYS A 156 12.95 18.71 -2.80
C LYS A 156 13.98 18.16 -3.79
N ARG A 157 14.91 17.34 -3.29
CA ARG A 157 16.02 16.75 -4.06
C ARG A 157 16.79 17.80 -4.89
N LYS A 158 17.09 18.95 -4.27
CA LYS A 158 17.84 20.05 -4.90
C LYS A 158 17.22 20.50 -6.24
N GLY A 159 15.89 20.63 -6.29
CA GLY A 159 15.20 21.08 -7.51
C GLY A 159 14.76 19.96 -8.46
N THR A 160 15.16 18.71 -8.22
CA THR A 160 15.00 17.63 -9.21
C THR A 160 13.87 16.65 -8.91
N TYR A 161 13.10 16.88 -7.85
CA TYR A 161 12.00 15.98 -7.49
C TYR A 161 10.88 15.99 -8.55
N ASN A 162 10.37 14.80 -8.88
CA ASN A 162 9.37 14.66 -9.93
C ASN A 162 7.98 15.07 -9.41
N VAL A 163 7.34 16.02 -10.10
CA VAL A 163 5.97 16.46 -9.78
C VAL A 163 5.15 16.38 -11.06
N ILE A 164 4.12 15.53 -11.05
CA ILE A 164 3.25 15.27 -12.19
C ILE A 164 1.83 15.72 -11.84
N GLN A 165 1.23 16.51 -12.71
CA GLN A 165 -0.21 16.79 -12.67
C GLN A 165 -0.91 15.90 -13.69
N ILE A 166 -2.07 15.34 -13.33
CA ILE A 166 -2.91 14.52 -14.21
C ILE A 166 -4.31 15.13 -14.36
N ASP A 167 -4.87 15.05 -15.56
CA ASP A 167 -6.27 15.38 -15.80
C ASP A 167 -7.17 14.35 -15.10
N PRO A 168 -7.98 14.76 -14.10
CA PRO A 168 -8.84 13.83 -13.37
C PRO A 168 -9.98 13.26 -14.23
N ASP A 169 -10.38 13.97 -15.28
CA ASP A 169 -11.50 13.61 -16.14
C ASP A 169 -11.09 12.64 -17.25
N TYR A 170 -9.79 12.54 -17.54
CA TYR A 170 -9.27 11.56 -18.49
C TYR A 170 -9.76 10.13 -18.19
N ARG A 171 -10.16 9.44 -19.27
CA ARG A 171 -10.51 8.02 -19.29
C ARG A 171 -9.71 7.35 -20.40
N PRO A 172 -8.99 6.24 -20.13
CA PRO A 172 -8.27 5.51 -21.17
C PRO A 172 -9.24 4.80 -22.11
N ALA A 173 -8.79 4.50 -23.33
CA ALA A 173 -9.55 3.67 -24.27
C ALA A 173 -9.78 2.26 -23.68
N PRO A 174 -10.93 1.59 -23.92
CA PRO A 174 -11.30 0.35 -23.24
C PRO A 174 -10.43 -0.86 -23.61
N ILE A 175 -9.75 -0.82 -24.77
CA ILE A 175 -8.82 -1.86 -25.23
C ILE A 175 -7.38 -1.43 -24.91
N GLU A 176 -6.56 -2.40 -24.52
CA GLU A 176 -5.13 -2.21 -24.29
C GLU A 176 -4.27 -3.24 -25.01
N HIS A 177 -3.05 -2.82 -25.32
CA HIS A 177 -2.05 -3.63 -25.99
C HIS A 177 -0.78 -3.69 -25.18
N LYS A 178 -0.09 -4.83 -25.23
CA LYS A 178 1.30 -4.96 -24.76
C LYS A 178 2.08 -5.91 -25.63
N ASP A 179 3.35 -5.61 -25.85
CA ASP A 179 4.25 -6.49 -26.60
C ASP A 179 4.99 -7.43 -25.63
N VAL A 180 4.92 -8.72 -25.91
CA VAL A 180 5.68 -9.77 -25.21
C VAL A 180 6.44 -10.57 -26.23
N PHE A 181 7.78 -10.55 -26.15
CA PHE A 181 8.66 -11.26 -27.09
C PHE A 181 8.39 -10.90 -28.57
N GLY A 182 8.05 -9.64 -28.84
CA GLY A 182 7.74 -9.14 -30.19
C GLY A 182 6.34 -9.51 -30.71
N ILE A 183 5.51 -10.15 -29.88
CA ILE A 183 4.11 -10.49 -30.18
C ILE A 183 3.21 -9.51 -29.42
N THR A 184 2.27 -8.88 -30.13
CA THR A 184 1.30 -7.98 -29.53
C THR A 184 0.12 -8.75 -28.94
N PHE A 185 -0.11 -8.54 -27.64
CA PHE A 185 -1.27 -9.04 -26.91
C PHE A 185 -2.32 -7.92 -26.87
N GLU A 186 -3.59 -8.28 -27.01
CA GLU A 186 -4.72 -7.34 -26.97
C GLU A 186 -5.78 -7.87 -25.98
N GLN A 187 -6.30 -7.00 -25.13
CA GLN A 187 -7.39 -7.32 -24.20
C GLN A 187 -8.22 -6.08 -23.85
N GLY A 188 -9.41 -6.30 -23.26
CA GLY A 188 -10.12 -5.23 -22.55
C GLY A 188 -9.45 -4.90 -21.23
N ARG A 189 -9.47 -3.63 -20.81
CA ARG A 189 -8.96 -3.22 -19.50
C ARG A 189 -9.83 -3.76 -18.38
N ASN A 190 -9.25 -3.86 -17.18
CA ASN A 190 -10.00 -4.16 -15.98
C ASN A 190 -10.79 -2.93 -15.50
N GLU A 191 -12.01 -2.76 -16.02
CA GLU A 191 -12.92 -1.65 -15.69
C GLU A 191 -13.89 -1.96 -14.53
N ILE A 192 -13.73 -3.10 -13.85
CA ILE A 192 -14.62 -3.52 -12.76
C ILE A 192 -14.58 -2.50 -11.62
N LYS A 193 -15.76 -2.07 -11.18
CA LYS A 193 -15.95 -1.19 -10.04
C LYS A 193 -16.06 -1.99 -8.76
N LEU A 194 -15.26 -1.62 -7.76
CA LEU A 194 -15.14 -2.31 -6.47
C LEU A 194 -15.73 -1.45 -5.34
N ASN A 195 -16.89 -0.84 -5.58
CA ASN A 195 -17.55 0.11 -4.68
C ASN A 195 -19.03 -0.20 -4.42
N GLY A 196 -19.54 -1.31 -4.96
CA GLY A 196 -20.94 -1.66 -4.89
C GLY A 196 -21.28 -2.66 -3.77
N ALA A 197 -22.54 -2.67 -3.36
CA ALA A 197 -23.05 -3.58 -2.33
C ALA A 197 -23.01 -5.05 -2.77
N GLU A 198 -23.01 -5.30 -4.08
CA GLU A 198 -22.93 -6.61 -4.72
C GLU A 198 -21.70 -7.42 -4.29
N LEU A 199 -20.61 -6.75 -3.88
CA LEU A 199 -19.41 -7.39 -3.34
C LEU A 199 -19.70 -8.22 -2.08
N PHE A 200 -20.81 -7.95 -1.40
CA PHE A 200 -21.19 -8.55 -0.12
C PHE A 200 -22.55 -9.28 -0.19
N GLU A 201 -23.07 -9.59 -1.38
CA GLU A 201 -24.33 -10.32 -1.54
C GLU A 201 -24.18 -11.82 -1.28
N ASN A 202 -23.07 -12.42 -1.73
CA ASN A 202 -22.80 -13.84 -1.53
C ASN A 202 -21.90 -14.05 -0.30
N ILE A 203 -22.53 -14.29 0.84
CA ILE A 203 -21.85 -14.56 2.11
C ILE A 203 -22.06 -16.04 2.46
N PRO A 204 -21.14 -16.96 2.10
CA PRO A 204 -21.33 -18.40 2.34
C PRO A 204 -21.17 -18.84 3.81
N THR A 205 -20.49 -18.05 4.64
CA THR A 205 -20.19 -18.36 6.06
C THR A 205 -21.39 -18.19 6.97
N GLN A 206 -21.41 -18.82 8.15
CA GLN A 206 -22.49 -18.67 9.13
C GLN A 206 -22.61 -17.23 9.65
N ASN A 207 -21.48 -16.56 9.89
CA ASN A 207 -21.47 -15.14 10.24
C ASN A 207 -21.80 -14.29 9.00
N LYS A 208 -22.93 -13.58 9.05
CA LYS A 208 -23.40 -12.71 7.96
C LYS A 208 -23.10 -11.22 8.20
N ASP A 209 -22.48 -10.89 9.33
CA ASP A 209 -22.28 -9.49 9.72
C ASP A 209 -21.08 -8.88 8.99
N PHE A 210 -21.35 -7.77 8.30
CA PHE A 210 -20.34 -6.92 7.65
C PHE A 210 -20.64 -5.48 8.02
N PRO A 211 -20.07 -4.99 9.14
CA PRO A 211 -20.18 -3.59 9.53
C PRO A 211 -19.60 -2.67 8.44
N GLU A 212 -20.08 -1.43 8.37
CA GLU A 212 -19.64 -0.46 7.36
C GLU A 212 -18.12 -0.26 7.32
N ALA A 213 -17.46 -0.28 8.49
CA ALA A 213 -16.00 -0.20 8.57
C ALA A 213 -15.31 -1.41 7.89
N ALA A 214 -15.86 -2.61 8.04
CA ALA A 214 -15.34 -3.82 7.39
C ALA A 214 -15.59 -3.80 5.88
N ARG A 215 -16.77 -3.36 5.43
CA ARG A 215 -17.08 -3.18 4.01
C ARG A 215 -16.11 -2.20 3.36
N ARG A 216 -15.89 -1.04 3.99
CA ARG A 216 -14.91 -0.05 3.57
C ARG A 216 -13.50 -0.64 3.47
N ASP A 217 -13.05 -1.34 4.50
CA ASP A 217 -11.70 -1.90 4.54
C ASP A 217 -11.52 -3.03 3.49
N LEU A 218 -12.55 -3.83 3.23
CA LEU A 218 -12.55 -4.82 2.15
C LEU A 218 -12.54 -4.19 0.76
N MET A 219 -13.28 -3.09 0.54
CA MET A 219 -13.20 -2.33 -0.73
C MET A 219 -11.78 -1.78 -0.94
N ILE A 220 -11.16 -1.23 0.11
CA ILE A 220 -9.76 -0.77 0.07
C ILE A 220 -8.83 -1.94 -0.27
N ALA A 221 -9.03 -3.12 0.34
CA ALA A 221 -8.22 -4.29 0.07
C ALA A 221 -8.33 -4.71 -1.40
N LEU A 222 -9.55 -4.85 -1.93
CA LEU A 222 -9.80 -5.27 -3.31
C LEU A 222 -9.26 -4.26 -4.33
N ILE A 223 -9.48 -2.96 -4.11
CA ILE A 223 -8.94 -1.90 -5.00
C ILE A 223 -7.42 -1.89 -4.97
N THR A 224 -6.80 -2.08 -3.79
CA THR A 224 -5.34 -2.20 -3.68
C THR A 224 -4.82 -3.38 -4.50
N LEU A 225 -5.50 -4.53 -4.42
CA LEU A 225 -5.12 -5.77 -5.11
C LEU A 225 -5.28 -5.68 -6.63
N LYS A 226 -6.30 -4.96 -7.12
CA LYS A 226 -6.51 -4.68 -8.55
C LYS A 226 -5.29 -4.04 -9.22
N TYR A 227 -4.47 -3.31 -8.46
CA TYR A 227 -3.25 -2.63 -8.93
C TYR A 227 -1.96 -3.18 -8.30
N THR A 228 -2.00 -4.40 -7.76
CA THR A 228 -0.83 -5.08 -7.19
C THR A 228 -0.41 -6.24 -8.11
N GLN A 229 0.87 -6.35 -8.44
CA GLN A 229 1.38 -7.46 -9.26
C GLN A 229 0.98 -8.81 -8.68
N SER A 230 0.39 -9.68 -9.48
CA SER A 230 -0.19 -10.95 -9.02
C SER A 230 0.84 -12.07 -8.82
N ASN A 231 0.56 -13.05 -7.96
CA ASN A 231 -0.62 -13.13 -7.08
C ASN A 231 -0.46 -12.23 -5.85
N SER A 232 -1.58 -11.66 -5.40
CA SER A 232 -1.59 -10.67 -4.32
C SER A 232 -2.63 -10.93 -3.22
N VAL A 233 -2.30 -10.55 -1.98
CA VAL A 233 -3.16 -10.61 -0.77
C VAL A 233 -2.95 -9.33 0.03
N CYS A 234 -4.04 -8.75 0.55
CA CYS A 234 -3.99 -7.45 1.25
C CYS A 234 -4.76 -7.53 2.56
N TYR A 235 -4.10 -7.14 3.66
CA TYR A 235 -4.68 -6.95 4.98
C TYR A 235 -4.91 -5.45 5.19
N VAL A 236 -6.11 -5.10 5.61
CA VAL A 236 -6.56 -3.71 5.81
C VAL A 236 -7.17 -3.57 7.19
N LYS A 237 -6.88 -2.47 7.85
CA LYS A 237 -7.51 -2.07 9.11
C LYS A 237 -7.61 -0.56 9.16
N ASP A 238 -8.74 -0.06 9.63
CA ASP A 238 -8.98 1.37 9.90
C ASP A 238 -8.68 2.25 8.68
N GLY A 239 -9.15 1.82 7.50
CA GLY A 239 -9.03 2.58 6.27
C GLY A 239 -7.66 2.57 5.61
N GLN A 240 -6.75 1.67 5.99
CA GLN A 240 -5.44 1.55 5.36
C GLN A 240 -4.98 0.11 5.19
N ALA A 241 -4.21 -0.15 4.14
CA ALA A 241 -3.42 -1.36 4.05
C ALA A 241 -2.40 -1.39 5.19
N ILE A 242 -2.31 -2.55 5.84
CA ILE A 242 -1.33 -2.83 6.91
C ILE A 242 -0.39 -3.98 6.51
N GLY A 243 -0.71 -4.74 5.47
CA GLY A 243 0.16 -5.76 4.92
C GLY A 243 -0.25 -6.16 3.50
N ILE A 244 0.67 -6.05 2.55
CA ILE A 244 0.43 -6.35 1.13
C ILE A 244 1.47 -7.38 0.65
N GLY A 245 0.98 -8.47 0.07
CA GLY A 245 1.80 -9.42 -0.68
C GLY A 245 1.63 -9.20 -2.18
N ALA A 246 2.74 -9.19 -2.92
CA ALA A 246 2.78 -8.94 -4.35
C ALA A 246 3.73 -9.91 -5.06
N GLY A 247 3.42 -10.24 -6.31
CA GLY A 247 4.29 -11.03 -7.21
C GLY A 247 4.53 -12.47 -6.75
N GLN A 248 3.70 -13.01 -5.87
CA GLN A 248 3.90 -14.35 -5.30
C GLN A 248 3.26 -15.43 -6.19
N GLN A 249 3.78 -16.64 -6.11
CA GLN A 249 3.34 -17.77 -6.95
C GLN A 249 2.42 -18.74 -6.21
N SER A 250 2.55 -18.82 -4.89
CA SER A 250 1.73 -19.67 -4.01
C SER A 250 0.81 -18.80 -3.16
N ARG A 251 -0.50 -19.13 -3.15
CA ARG A 251 -1.51 -18.37 -2.40
C ARG A 251 -1.18 -18.31 -0.90
N ILE A 252 -0.86 -19.45 -0.29
CA ILE A 252 -0.51 -19.49 1.14
C ILE A 252 0.80 -18.76 1.44
N HIS A 253 1.78 -18.77 0.54
CA HIS A 253 3.00 -17.97 0.72
C HIS A 253 2.69 -16.48 0.65
N CYS A 254 1.82 -16.05 -0.27
CA CYS A 254 1.35 -14.68 -0.34
C CYS A 254 0.60 -14.26 0.94
N THR A 255 -0.31 -15.10 1.42
CA THR A 255 -1.06 -14.87 2.68
C THR A 255 -0.13 -14.75 3.88
N ARG A 256 0.91 -15.60 3.97
CA ARG A 256 1.93 -15.54 5.03
C ARG A 256 2.77 -14.28 4.94
N LEU A 257 3.23 -13.91 3.74
CA LEU A 257 4.05 -12.72 3.52
C LEU A 257 3.27 -11.45 3.87
N ALA A 258 2.05 -11.30 3.35
CA ALA A 258 1.19 -10.16 3.65
C ALA A 258 0.82 -10.10 5.14
N GLY A 259 0.50 -11.25 5.74
CA GLY A 259 0.21 -11.33 7.17
C GLY A 259 1.42 -10.97 8.04
N ASN A 260 2.63 -11.36 7.65
CA ASN A 260 3.84 -11.00 8.40
C ASN A 260 4.09 -9.49 8.36
N LYS A 261 3.79 -8.82 7.25
CA LYS A 261 3.82 -7.35 7.17
C LYS A 261 2.80 -6.71 8.10
N ALA A 262 1.57 -7.23 8.14
CA ALA A 262 0.55 -6.77 9.07
C ALA A 262 0.97 -6.96 10.55
N ASP A 263 1.61 -8.08 10.87
CA ASP A 263 2.14 -8.35 12.20
C ASP A 263 3.23 -7.35 12.59
N ILE A 264 4.19 -7.07 11.68
CA ILE A 264 5.23 -6.05 11.90
C ILE A 264 4.61 -4.67 12.11
N TRP A 265 3.65 -4.27 11.27
CA TRP A 265 2.93 -3.00 11.43
C TRP A 265 2.30 -2.88 12.82
N TYR A 266 1.74 -3.96 13.35
CA TYR A 266 1.13 -3.95 14.68
C TYR A 266 2.16 -4.00 15.81
N LEU A 267 3.24 -4.76 15.65
CA LEU A 267 4.35 -4.82 16.62
C LEU A 267 5.07 -3.48 16.77
N ARG A 268 5.08 -2.64 15.74
CA ARG A 268 5.61 -1.26 15.82
C ARG A 268 4.87 -0.38 16.85
N GLN A 269 3.67 -0.78 17.26
CA GLN A 269 2.85 -0.11 18.27
C GLN A 269 3.08 -0.67 19.68
N HIS A 270 3.88 -1.73 19.83
CA HIS A 270 4.16 -2.33 21.12
C HIS A 270 4.87 -1.34 22.05
N PRO A 271 4.54 -1.28 23.37
CA PRO A 271 5.16 -0.33 24.30
C PRO A 271 6.70 -0.38 24.32
N LYS A 272 7.31 -1.56 24.23
CA LYS A 272 8.79 -1.69 24.12
C LYS A 272 9.36 -1.03 22.86
N VAL A 273 8.63 -1.08 21.74
CA VAL A 273 9.06 -0.45 20.48
C VAL A 273 8.85 1.06 20.51
N LEU A 274 7.69 1.52 21.01
CA LEU A 274 7.36 2.94 21.14
C LEU A 274 8.36 3.68 22.04
N ASN A 275 8.84 3.01 23.09
CA ASN A 275 9.73 3.57 24.10
C ASN A 275 11.21 3.20 23.87
N LEU A 276 11.60 2.76 22.68
CA LEU A 276 13.01 2.49 22.39
C LEU A 276 13.87 3.73 22.70
N PRO A 277 14.95 3.57 23.49
CA PRO A 277 15.75 4.68 24.01
C PRO A 277 16.77 5.16 22.98
N TRP A 278 16.31 5.90 21.96
CA TRP A 278 17.12 6.35 20.84
C TRP A 278 18.23 7.34 21.21
N VAL A 279 19.38 7.24 20.55
CA VAL A 279 20.38 8.33 20.56
C VAL A 279 19.83 9.59 19.86
N GLU A 280 20.24 10.77 20.31
CA GLU A 280 19.64 12.07 19.91
C GLU A 280 19.61 12.35 18.40
N LYS A 281 20.57 11.80 17.63
CA LYS A 281 20.79 12.16 16.21
C LYS A 281 20.58 11.03 15.22
N ILE A 282 19.83 9.99 15.59
CA ILE A 282 19.50 8.91 14.65
C ILE A 282 18.68 9.44 13.47
N ARG A 283 19.07 9.08 12.24
CA ARG A 283 18.30 9.47 11.04
C ARG A 283 17.04 8.62 10.95
N ARG A 284 15.99 9.16 10.33
CA ARG A 284 14.69 8.47 10.20
C ARG A 284 14.79 7.10 9.52
N ALA A 285 15.53 7.02 8.41
CA ALA A 285 15.72 5.76 7.71
C ALA A 285 16.47 4.73 8.56
N ASP A 286 17.51 5.16 9.29
CA ASP A 286 18.25 4.27 10.20
C ASP A 286 17.33 3.80 11.34
N ARG A 287 16.51 4.71 11.90
CA ARG A 287 15.51 4.37 12.92
C ARG A 287 14.49 3.35 12.43
N ASP A 288 13.95 3.51 11.22
CA ASP A 288 13.01 2.55 10.62
C ASP A 288 13.66 1.16 10.49
N ASN A 289 14.85 1.08 9.88
CA ASN A 289 15.58 -0.18 9.73
C ASN A 289 15.88 -0.83 11.10
N THR A 290 16.32 -0.04 12.09
CA THR A 290 16.61 -0.55 13.43
C THR A 290 15.36 -1.10 14.12
N ILE A 291 14.19 -0.45 13.95
CA ILE A 291 12.92 -0.95 14.49
C ILE A 291 12.58 -2.30 13.85
N ASP A 292 12.69 -2.40 12.53
CA ASP A 292 12.32 -3.63 11.81
C ASP A 292 13.24 -4.80 12.18
N VAL A 293 14.54 -4.55 12.37
CA VAL A 293 15.49 -5.56 12.88
C VAL A 293 15.24 -5.88 14.35
N TYR A 294 14.96 -4.90 15.21
CA TYR A 294 14.62 -5.14 16.62
C TYR A 294 13.38 -6.03 16.77
N ILE A 295 12.40 -5.89 15.88
CA ILE A 295 11.17 -6.69 15.87
C ILE A 295 11.40 -8.08 15.25
N SER A 296 12.45 -8.29 14.47
CA SER A 296 12.69 -9.57 13.78
C SER A 296 13.29 -10.64 14.72
N ASP A 297 13.58 -11.81 14.15
CA ASP A 297 14.33 -12.86 14.85
C ASP A 297 15.85 -12.56 14.86
N ASP A 298 16.29 -11.55 14.10
CA ASP A 298 17.68 -11.11 13.97
C ASP A 298 17.99 -9.88 14.85
N HIS A 299 17.26 -9.72 15.96
CA HIS A 299 17.39 -8.54 16.84
C HIS A 299 18.81 -8.34 17.40
N ASP A 300 19.63 -9.39 17.47
CA ASP A 300 21.03 -9.29 17.87
C ASP A 300 21.87 -8.43 16.90
N ASP A 301 21.44 -8.25 15.64
CA ASP A 301 22.09 -7.35 14.68
C ASP A 301 22.04 -5.87 15.14
N VAL A 302 21.15 -5.53 16.07
CA VAL A 302 21.06 -4.19 16.69
C VAL A 302 21.21 -4.21 18.22
N LEU A 303 21.16 -5.38 18.86
CA LEU A 303 21.24 -5.53 20.32
C LEU A 303 22.55 -6.15 20.82
N ALA A 304 23.40 -6.71 19.96
CA ALA A 304 24.68 -7.28 20.37
C ALA A 304 25.58 -6.26 21.09
N ASP A 305 26.42 -6.76 21.99
CA ASP A 305 27.34 -5.91 22.77
C ASP A 305 28.35 -5.23 21.84
N GLY A 306 28.42 -3.89 21.92
CA GLY A 306 29.24 -3.07 21.03
C GLY A 306 28.51 -2.58 19.78
N VAL A 307 27.30 -3.09 19.52
CA VAL A 307 26.45 -2.67 18.40
C VAL A 307 25.33 -1.75 18.88
N TRP A 308 24.63 -2.12 19.95
CA TRP A 308 23.45 -1.37 20.41
C TRP A 308 23.73 0.10 20.72
N GLN A 309 24.94 0.43 21.17
CA GLN A 309 25.37 1.80 21.49
C GLN A 309 25.36 2.75 20.27
N GLN A 310 25.33 2.20 19.06
CA GLN A 310 25.20 2.98 17.83
C GLN A 310 23.79 3.56 17.66
N PHE A 311 22.79 2.92 18.26
CA PHE A 311 21.37 3.21 18.03
C PHE A 311 20.66 3.69 19.30
N PHE A 312 21.08 3.22 20.48
CA PHE A 312 20.37 3.43 21.73
C PHE A 312 21.24 4.02 22.85
N THR A 313 20.64 4.77 23.78
CA THR A 313 21.30 5.31 24.97
C THR A 313 21.48 4.28 26.08
N GLU A 314 20.64 3.25 26.10
CA GLU A 314 20.75 2.06 26.95
C GLU A 314 20.31 0.83 26.15
N LYS A 315 20.81 -0.37 26.51
CA LYS A 315 20.49 -1.61 25.79
C LYS A 315 19.01 -1.96 25.99
N PRO A 316 18.17 -1.94 24.95
CA PRO A 316 16.78 -2.32 25.07
C PRO A 316 16.64 -3.80 25.43
N GLU A 317 15.61 -4.15 26.18
CA GLU A 317 15.21 -5.55 26.34
C GLU A 317 14.75 -6.13 25.00
N VAL A 318 15.04 -7.41 24.77
CA VAL A 318 14.50 -8.14 23.63
C VAL A 318 12.98 -8.20 23.74
N LEU A 319 12.30 -8.00 22.62
CA LEU A 319 10.88 -8.31 22.51
C LEU A 319 10.75 -9.82 22.25
N THR A 320 10.37 -10.59 23.26
CA THR A 320 10.40 -12.06 23.17
C THR A 320 9.31 -12.59 22.25
N ARG A 321 9.43 -13.85 21.81
CA ARG A 321 8.40 -14.49 20.98
C ARG A 321 7.04 -14.54 21.69
N GLU A 322 7.04 -14.79 23.00
CA GLU A 322 5.85 -14.83 23.84
C GLU A 322 5.20 -13.45 23.93
N GLU A 323 6.00 -12.38 24.14
CA GLU A 323 5.51 -10.99 24.15
C GLU A 323 4.95 -10.59 22.78
N LYS A 324 5.65 -10.90 21.68
CA LYS A 324 5.17 -10.66 20.31
C LYS A 324 3.81 -11.35 20.11
N ARG A 325 3.69 -12.63 20.49
CA ARG A 325 2.44 -13.37 20.32
C ARG A 325 1.31 -12.81 21.16
N ALA A 326 1.56 -12.53 22.44
CA ALA A 326 0.58 -11.93 23.33
C ALA A 326 0.07 -10.57 22.81
N TRP A 327 0.97 -9.74 22.26
CA TRP A 327 0.57 -8.49 21.63
C TRP A 327 -0.28 -8.73 20.38
N LEU A 328 0.19 -9.57 19.46
CA LEU A 328 -0.53 -9.87 18.22
C LEU A 328 -1.91 -10.51 18.45
N ASP A 329 -2.10 -11.24 19.55
CA ASP A 329 -3.40 -11.80 19.94
C ASP A 329 -4.44 -10.72 20.31
N THR A 330 -4.01 -9.49 20.56
CA THR A 330 -4.92 -8.35 20.80
C THR A 330 -5.39 -7.66 19.51
N LEU A 331 -4.73 -7.93 18.37
CA LEU A 331 -5.16 -7.42 17.07
C LEU A 331 -6.47 -8.09 16.63
N THR A 332 -7.50 -7.30 16.38
CA THR A 332 -8.80 -7.76 15.92
C THR A 332 -9.42 -6.80 14.90
N GLY A 333 -10.48 -7.23 14.22
CA GLY A 333 -11.21 -6.38 13.29
C GLY A 333 -10.50 -6.16 11.96
N VAL A 334 -9.50 -6.98 11.61
CA VAL A 334 -8.77 -6.86 10.34
C VAL A 334 -9.60 -7.44 9.20
N SER A 335 -9.59 -6.74 8.07
CA SER A 335 -10.18 -7.16 6.81
C SER A 335 -9.11 -7.72 5.88
N LEU A 336 -9.41 -8.79 5.16
CA LEU A 336 -8.49 -9.41 4.21
C LEU A 336 -9.13 -9.55 2.82
N GLY A 337 -8.43 -9.06 1.80
CA GLY A 337 -8.74 -9.31 0.39
C GLY A 337 -7.77 -10.31 -0.25
N SER A 338 -8.24 -11.08 -1.23
CA SER A 338 -7.41 -11.90 -2.13
C SER A 338 -7.81 -11.67 -3.58
N ASP A 339 -6.83 -11.50 -4.47
CA ASP A 339 -7.06 -11.27 -5.90
C ASP A 339 -7.64 -12.50 -6.65
N ALA A 340 -7.63 -13.67 -6.00
CA ALA A 340 -8.27 -14.89 -6.46
C ALA A 340 -8.72 -15.77 -5.29
N PHE A 341 -9.27 -16.93 -5.59
CA PHE A 341 -9.79 -17.83 -4.56
C PHE A 341 -8.71 -18.40 -3.63
N PHE A 342 -9.12 -18.83 -2.43
CA PHE A 342 -8.29 -19.61 -1.53
C PHE A 342 -8.39 -21.10 -1.83
N PRO A 343 -7.27 -21.79 -2.15
CA PRO A 343 -7.31 -23.21 -2.42
C PRO A 343 -7.65 -24.05 -1.18
N PHE A 344 -7.21 -23.65 0.02
CA PHE A 344 -7.38 -24.41 1.26
C PHE A 344 -7.54 -23.49 2.48
N GLY A 345 -8.07 -24.05 3.57
CA GLY A 345 -8.30 -23.36 4.85
C GLY A 345 -7.02 -22.90 5.58
N ASP A 346 -5.83 -23.34 5.16
CA ASP A 346 -4.54 -22.88 5.72
C ASP A 346 -4.31 -21.37 5.57
N ASN A 347 -4.90 -20.76 4.55
CA ASN A 347 -4.93 -19.31 4.37
C ASN A 347 -5.72 -18.63 5.49
N ILE A 348 -6.86 -19.21 5.86
CA ILE A 348 -7.72 -18.72 6.93
C ILE A 348 -7.06 -18.91 8.29
N GLU A 349 -6.42 -20.07 8.51
CA GLU A 349 -5.60 -20.35 9.70
C GLU A 349 -4.47 -19.32 9.87
N ARG A 350 -3.83 -18.89 8.77
CA ARG A 350 -2.81 -17.84 8.82
C ARG A 350 -3.43 -16.46 9.06
N ALA A 351 -4.52 -16.14 8.38
CA ALA A 351 -5.19 -14.85 8.47
C ALA A 351 -5.71 -14.56 9.89
N HIS A 352 -6.34 -15.56 10.52
CA HIS A 352 -6.86 -15.48 11.88
C HIS A 352 -5.79 -15.06 12.90
N LYS A 353 -4.54 -15.53 12.73
CA LYS A 353 -3.40 -15.18 13.61
C LYS A 353 -2.97 -13.71 13.56
N SER A 354 -3.46 -12.96 12.57
CA SER A 354 -3.26 -11.51 12.41
C SER A 354 -4.58 -10.75 12.56
N GLY A 355 -5.52 -11.27 13.38
CA GLY A 355 -6.73 -10.55 13.76
C GLY A 355 -7.81 -10.43 12.69
N VAL A 356 -7.71 -11.23 11.62
CA VAL A 356 -8.70 -11.21 10.52
C VAL A 356 -10.05 -11.72 11.02
N THR A 357 -11.07 -10.92 10.74
CA THR A 357 -12.49 -11.19 11.08
C THR A 357 -13.40 -11.06 9.87
N TYR A 358 -12.94 -10.39 8.80
CA TYR A 358 -13.69 -10.19 7.56
C TYR A 358 -12.83 -10.55 6.36
N ILE A 359 -13.38 -11.27 5.39
CA ILE A 359 -12.66 -11.70 4.18
C ILE A 359 -13.49 -11.43 2.93
N ALA A 360 -12.85 -10.96 1.85
CA ALA A 360 -13.40 -10.94 0.50
C ALA A 360 -12.46 -11.67 -0.46
N GLN A 361 -13.01 -12.61 -1.23
CA GLN A 361 -12.27 -13.40 -2.23
C GLN A 361 -13.18 -13.80 -3.40
N ALA A 362 -12.62 -14.22 -4.53
CA ALA A 362 -13.39 -14.48 -5.76
C ALA A 362 -14.43 -15.62 -5.62
N GLY A 363 -14.16 -16.63 -4.80
CA GLY A 363 -14.86 -17.92 -4.79
C GLY A 363 -14.45 -18.81 -5.96
N GLY A 364 -14.91 -20.07 -5.95
CA GLY A 364 -14.71 -21.02 -7.05
C GLY A 364 -13.59 -22.04 -6.83
N SER A 365 -13.15 -22.25 -5.58
CA SER A 365 -12.25 -23.36 -5.26
C SER A 365 -13.03 -24.69 -5.22
N VAL A 366 -12.41 -25.78 -5.66
CA VAL A 366 -12.95 -27.14 -5.45
C VAL A 366 -13.10 -27.46 -3.95
N ARG A 367 -12.37 -26.75 -3.09
CA ARG A 367 -12.37 -26.91 -1.63
C ARG A 367 -12.92 -25.69 -0.89
N ASP A 368 -13.84 -24.95 -1.52
CA ASP A 368 -14.53 -23.83 -0.87
C ASP A 368 -15.25 -24.29 0.41
N ASP A 369 -15.78 -25.52 0.44
CA ASP A 369 -16.37 -26.15 1.63
C ASP A 369 -15.44 -26.11 2.85
N HIS A 370 -14.17 -26.47 2.66
CA HIS A 370 -13.15 -26.47 3.70
C HIS A 370 -12.74 -25.05 4.11
N VAL A 371 -12.66 -24.12 3.16
CA VAL A 371 -12.37 -22.70 3.44
C VAL A 371 -13.50 -22.08 4.28
N ILE A 372 -14.76 -22.30 3.89
CA ILE A 372 -15.95 -21.81 4.60
C ILE A 372 -16.00 -22.39 6.01
N ALA A 373 -15.82 -23.71 6.16
CA ALA A 373 -15.80 -24.35 7.48
C ALA A 373 -14.68 -23.80 8.38
N THR A 374 -13.52 -23.44 7.81
CA THR A 374 -12.42 -22.83 8.58
C THR A 374 -12.75 -21.39 9.00
N CYS A 375 -13.47 -20.63 8.17
CA CYS A 375 -14.00 -19.33 8.58
C CYS A 375 -15.01 -19.45 9.71
N ASP A 376 -15.96 -20.38 9.59
CA ASP A 376 -17.01 -20.62 10.60
C ASP A 376 -16.42 -21.03 11.95
N LYS A 377 -15.36 -21.86 11.95
CA LYS A 377 -14.59 -22.22 13.15
C LYS A 377 -14.11 -21.01 13.96
N TYR A 378 -13.79 -19.90 13.28
CA TYR A 378 -13.27 -18.67 13.89
C TYR A 378 -14.28 -17.51 13.90
N GLY A 379 -15.53 -17.74 13.47
CA GLY A 379 -16.55 -16.70 13.36
C GLY A 379 -16.23 -15.62 12.31
N ILE A 380 -15.36 -15.92 11.34
CA ILE A 380 -14.96 -14.99 10.28
C ILE A 380 -16.09 -14.86 9.26
N ALA A 381 -16.54 -13.63 8.98
CA ALA A 381 -17.45 -13.37 7.89
C ALA A 381 -16.67 -13.32 6.57
N MET A 382 -17.13 -14.06 5.56
CA MET A 382 -16.48 -14.13 4.24
C MET A 382 -17.48 -13.85 3.13
N ALA A 383 -17.12 -12.97 2.21
CA ALA A 383 -17.85 -12.67 0.98
C ALA A 383 -17.14 -13.27 -0.25
N PHE A 384 -17.93 -13.91 -1.11
CA PHE A 384 -17.50 -14.36 -2.43
C PHE A 384 -17.90 -13.30 -3.47
N THR A 385 -16.92 -12.62 -4.05
CA THR A 385 -17.16 -11.50 -4.96
C THR A 385 -17.46 -11.94 -6.39
N GLY A 386 -17.10 -13.18 -6.78
CA GLY A 386 -17.15 -13.63 -8.17
C GLY A 386 -16.12 -12.95 -9.09
N ILE A 387 -15.24 -12.10 -8.53
CA ILE A 387 -14.34 -11.24 -9.29
C ILE A 387 -12.88 -11.64 -9.02
N ARG A 388 -12.14 -11.96 -10.09
CA ARG A 388 -10.70 -12.19 -10.05
C ARG A 388 -9.95 -10.94 -10.50
N LEU A 389 -8.89 -10.58 -9.78
CA LEU A 389 -8.17 -9.30 -9.89
C LEU A 389 -6.69 -9.48 -10.29
N PHE A 390 -6.40 -10.38 -11.23
CA PHE A 390 -5.01 -10.57 -11.68
C PHE A 390 -4.44 -9.33 -12.40
N HIS A 391 -3.19 -9.02 -12.12
CA HIS A 391 -2.47 -7.88 -12.68
C HIS A 391 -1.01 -8.25 -13.02
N HIS A 392 -0.60 -8.04 -14.28
CA HIS A 392 0.70 -8.48 -14.85
C HIS A 392 1.22 -7.59 -15.97
#